data_AF-A0A392TMN8-F1
#
_entry.id   AF-A0A392TMN8-F1
#
_cell.length_a   1.000
_cell.length_b   1.000
_cell.length_c   1.000
_cell.angle_alpha   90.00
_cell.angle_beta   90.00
_cell.angle_gamma   90.00
#
_symmetry.space_group_name_H-M   'P 1'
#
loop_
_entity.id
_entity.type
_entity.pdbx_description
1 polymer ?
#
loop_
_entity_poly.entity_id
_entity_poly.type
_entity_poly.pdbx_seq_one_letter_code
_entity_poly.pdbx_strand_id
1 'polypeptide(L)' 'MASSSTKVSMKLLIDTKNEKVLFAEASKAVVDFLLNLLCLPIGTVVKLLSSNGMVGSLGNLYQSVENLNQNYMLPDQ' A
#
# COMPACT_ATOMS: atom_id res chain seq x y z
N MET A 1 27.66 2.48 13.10
CA MET A 1 27.36 3.19 11.84
C MET A 1 26.09 4.00 12.08
N ALA A 2 26.13 5.33 11.99
CA ALA A 2 24.94 6.16 12.18
C ALA A 2 23.96 5.87 11.04
N SER A 3 22.74 5.39 11.34
CA SER A 3 21.71 5.27 10.31
C SER A 3 21.26 6.67 9.92
N SER A 4 21.61 7.13 8.72
CA SER A 4 21.01 8.34 8.18
C SER A 4 19.51 8.10 8.02
N SER A 5 18.68 8.77 8.83
CA SER A 5 17.22 8.69 8.71
C SER A 5 16.80 9.38 7.42
N THR A 6 16.46 8.59 6.39
CA THR A 6 15.95 9.11 5.13
C THR A 6 14.54 9.58 5.35
N LYS A 7 14.34 10.90 5.45
CA LYS A 7 13.01 11.48 5.65
C LYS A 7 12.24 11.44 4.33
N VAL A 8 11.18 10.62 4.30
CA VAL A 8 10.24 10.56 3.19
C VAL A 8 9.21 11.69 3.33
N SER A 9 8.85 12.33 2.22
CA SER A 9 7.78 13.34 2.17
C SER A 9 6.96 13.23 0.88
N MET A 10 5.70 13.62 0.97
CA MET A 10 4.72 13.61 -0.13
C MET A 10 3.75 14.79 0.10
N LYS A 11 3.33 15.45 -0.98
CA LYS A 11 2.28 16.47 -0.94
C LYS A 11 0.96 15.85 -1.39
N LEU A 12 -0.12 16.16 -0.67
CA LEU A 12 -1.44 15.62 -0.95
C LEU A 12 -2.39 16.76 -1.33
N LEU A 13 -3.19 16.56 -2.38
CA LEU A 13 -4.39 17.34 -2.61
C LEU A 13 -5.56 16.59 -1.98
N ILE A 14 -6.21 17.20 -0.99
CA ILE A 14 -7.27 16.55 -0.20
C ILE A 14 -8.57 17.32 -0.39
N ASP A 15 -9.63 16.60 -0.76
CA ASP A 15 -11.01 17.07 -0.60
C ASP A 15 -11.45 16.79 0.84
N THR A 16 -11.41 17.83 1.67
CA THR A 16 -11.74 17.74 3.08
C THR A 16 -13.23 17.52 3.35
N LYS A 17 -14.12 17.84 2.40
CA LYS A 17 -15.56 17.65 2.57
C LYS A 17 -15.97 16.19 2.40
N ASN A 18 -15.32 15.49 1.47
CA ASN A 18 -15.58 14.09 1.18
C ASN A 18 -14.56 13.14 1.82
N GLU A 19 -13.62 13.67 2.62
CA GLU A 19 -12.54 12.93 3.27
C GLU A 19 -11.71 12.07 2.29
N LYS A 20 -11.43 12.63 1.11
CA LYS A 20 -10.73 11.92 0.02
C LYS A 20 -9.43 12.60 -0.38
N VAL A 21 -8.40 11.80 -0.60
CA VAL A 21 -7.16 12.24 -1.26
C VAL A 21 -7.38 12.17 -2.78
N LEU A 22 -7.26 13.30 -3.46
CA LEU A 22 -7.45 13.42 -4.91
C LEU A 22 -6.16 13.15 -5.68
N PHE A 23 -5.04 13.72 -5.21
CA PHE A 23 -3.73 13.56 -5.83
C PHE A 23 -2.63 13.50 -4.79
N ALA A 24 -1.53 12.85 -5.15
CA ALA A 24 -0.33 12.75 -4.33
C ALA A 24 0.92 12.97 -5.19
N GLU A 25 1.69 14.01 -4.88
CA GLU A 25 2.99 14.30 -5.49
C GLU A 25 4.09 13.81 -4.55
N ALA A 26 4.95 12.92 -5.03
CA ALA A 26 6.08 12.40 -4.26
C ALA A 26 7.32 12.19 -5.12
N SER A 27 8.47 12.09 -4.47
CA SER A 27 9.72 11.74 -5.15
C SER A 27 9.65 10.34 -5.75
N LYS A 28 10.45 10.11 -6.81
CA LYS A 28 10.56 8.82 -7.48
C LYS A 28 10.77 7.66 -6.50
N ALA A 29 11.64 7.84 -5.50
CA ALA A 29 11.93 6.80 -4.51
C ALA A 29 10.70 6.35 -3.72
N VAL A 30 9.77 7.27 -3.42
CA VAL A 30 8.52 6.94 -2.70
C VAL A 30 7.56 6.19 -3.60
N VAL A 31 7.43 6.63 -4.85
CA VAL A 31 6.57 5.97 -5.84
C VAL A 31 7.09 4.57 -6.12
N ASP A 32 8.39 4.41 -6.36
CA ASP A 32 9.02 3.11 -6.54
C ASP A 32 8.81 2.20 -5.32
N PHE A 33 8.96 2.72 -4.09
CA PHE A 33 8.69 1.96 -2.88
C PHE A 33 7.24 1.46 -2.81
N LEU A 34 6.26 2.34 -3.07
CA LEU A 34 4.84 1.97 -3.04
C LEU A 34 4.50 0.94 -4.13
N LEU A 35 5.02 1.11 -5.36
CA LEU A 35 4.81 0.15 -6.44
C LEU A 35 5.47 -1.20 -6.14
N ASN A 36 6.71 -1.20 -5.63
CA ASN A 36 7.37 -2.43 -5.23
C ASN A 36 6.63 -3.13 -4.08
N LEU A 37 6.09 -2.37 -3.12
CA LEU A 37 5.25 -2.90 -2.04
C LEU A 37 3.98 -3.59 -2.59
N LEU A 38 3.37 -3.03 -3.64
CA LEU A 38 2.20 -3.63 -4.31
C LEU A 38 2.58 -4.83 -5.18
N CYS A 39 3.79 -4.86 -5.74
CA CYS A 39 4.33 -6.01 -6.47
C CYS A 39 4.73 -7.18 -5.55
N LEU A 40 4.89 -6.94 -4.24
CA LEU A 40 5.08 -8.05 -3.32
C LEU A 40 3.85 -8.97 -3.40
N PRO A 41 4.04 -10.29 -3.28
CA PRO A 41 2.91 -11.20 -3.10
C PRO A 41 2.33 -10.93 -1.71
N ILE A 42 1.48 -9.90 -1.59
CA ILE A 42 0.90 -9.41 -0.33
C ILE A 42 0.22 -10.57 0.39
N GLY A 43 -0.45 -11.47 -0.35
CA GLY A 43 -1.03 -12.67 0.22
C GLY A 43 -0.03 -13.63 0.88
N THR A 44 1.20 -13.71 0.38
CA THR A 44 2.28 -14.49 1.02
C THR A 44 2.78 -13.78 2.27
N VAL A 45 3.02 -12.46 2.20
CA VAL A 45 3.51 -11.68 3.35
C VAL A 45 2.50 -11.67 4.49
N VAL A 46 1.21 -11.48 4.19
CA VAL A 46 0.12 -11.48 5.16
C VAL A 46 -0.07 -12.87 5.77
N LYS A 47 -0.02 -13.95 4.98
CA LYS A 47 -0.04 -15.33 5.50
C LYS A 47 1.13 -15.61 6.45
N LEU A 48 2.32 -15.07 6.16
CA LEU A 48 3.50 -15.23 7.01
C LEU A 48 3.42 -14.40 8.30
N LEU A 49 2.84 -13.20 8.25
CA LEU A 49 2.77 -12.28 9.40
C LEU A 49 1.72 -12.66 10.44
N SER A 50 0.77 -13.55 10.13
CA SER A 50 -0.37 -13.92 10.99
C SER A 50 -1.25 -12.72 11.41
N SER A 51 -2.53 -12.96 11.76
CA SER A 51 -3.46 -11.88 12.14
C SER A 51 -2.98 -11.03 13.31
N ASN A 52 -2.16 -11.60 14.20
CA ASN A 52 -1.64 -10.93 15.39
C ASN A 52 -0.31 -10.20 15.17
N GLY A 53 0.36 -10.40 14.02
CA GLY A 53 1.61 -9.72 13.67
C GLY A 53 1.45 -8.64 12.61
N MET A 54 0.23 -8.42 12.10
CA MET A 54 -0.03 -7.41 11.09
C MET A 54 -0.15 -6.02 11.73
N VAL A 55 0.85 -5.18 11.48
CA VAL A 55 0.89 -3.79 11.95
C VAL A 55 0.42 -2.85 10.83
N GLY A 56 -0.48 -1.93 11.17
CA GLY A 56 -0.91 -0.87 10.26
C GLY A 56 -1.93 -1.31 9.21
N SER A 57 -1.87 -0.73 8.01
CA SER A 57 -2.89 -0.90 6.97
C SER A 57 -2.73 -2.15 6.10
N LEU A 58 -1.66 -2.95 6.30
CA LEU A 58 -1.38 -4.10 5.44
C LEU A 58 -2.46 -5.19 5.53
N GLY A 59 -3.06 -5.39 6.71
CA GLY A 59 -4.20 -6.30 6.87
C GLY A 59 -5.46 -5.83 6.17
N ASN A 60 -5.74 -4.52 6.25
CA ASN A 60 -6.86 -3.92 5.52
C ASN A 60 -6.67 -4.05 4.00
N LEU A 61 -5.43 -3.91 3.51
CA LEU A 61 -5.07 -4.11 2.10
C LEU A 61 -5.32 -5.55 1.64
N TYR A 62 -4.85 -6.55 2.40
CA TYR A 62 -5.11 -7.95 2.10
C TYR A 62 -6.60 -8.26 2.05
N GLN A 63 -7.34 -7.85 3.08
CA GLN A 63 -8.78 -8.03 3.15
C GLN A 63 -9.50 -7.32 1.99
N SER A 64 -9.01 -6.17 1.55
CA SER A 64 -9.59 -5.46 0.40
C SER A 64 -9.38 -6.23 -0.92
N VAL A 65 -8.21 -6.86 -1.10
CA VAL A 65 -7.93 -7.70 -2.28
C VAL A 65 -8.76 -8.99 -2.23
N GLU A 66 -8.90 -9.63 -1.08
CA GLU A 66 -9.74 -10.81 -0.88
C GLU A 66 -11.22 -10.53 -1.18
N ASN A 67 -11.69 -9.32 -0.86
CA ASN A 67 -13.05 -8.86 -1.15
C ASN A 67 -13.20 -8.18 -2.53
N LEU A 68 -12.13 -8.11 -3.33
CA LEU A 68 -12.19 -7.47 -4.63
C LEU A 68 -13.04 -8.32 -5.58
N ASN A 69 -14.01 -7.70 -6.23
CA ASN A 69 -14.87 -8.41 -7.18
C ASN A 69 -14.05 -8.94 -8.36
N GLN A 70 -14.31 -10.20 -8.75
CA GLN A 70 -13.55 -10.90 -9.80
C GLN A 70 -13.50 -10.16 -11.15
N ASN A 71 -14.47 -9.29 -11.45
CA ASN A 71 -14.45 -8.49 -12.68
C ASN A 71 -13.27 -7.52 -12.77
N TYR A 72 -12.59 -7.24 -11.65
CA TYR A 72 -11.39 -6.41 -11.58
C TYR A 72 -10.09 -7.23 -11.57
N MET A 73 -10.18 -8.57 -11.57
CA MET A 73 -9.04 -9.45 -11.69
C MET A 73 -8.81 -9.80 -13.16
N LEU A 74 -7.55 -9.89 -13.55
CA LEU A 74 -7.20 -10.49 -14.84
C LEU A 74 -7.61 -11.97 -14.81
N PRO A 75 -8.29 -12.49 -15.84
CA PRO A 75 -8.59 -13.91 -15.93
C PRO A 75 -7.27 -14.69 -15.91
N ASP A 76 -7.25 -15.80 -15.18
CA ASP A 76 -6.12 -16.74 -15.19
C ASP A 76 -5.89 -17.19 -16.64
N GLN A 77 -4.67 -16.97 -17.16
CA GLN A 77 -4.22 -17.54 -18.44
C GLN A 77 -3.71 -18.96 -18.25
#